data_AF-A0A2E9QJF6-F1
#
_entry.id   AF-A0A2E9QJF6-F1
#
_cell.length_a   1.000
_cell.length_b   1.000
_cell.length_c   1.000
_cell.angle_alpha   90.00
_cell.angle_beta   90.00
_cell.angle_gamma   90.00
#
_symmetry.space_group_name_H-M   'P 1'
#
loop_
_entity.id
_entity.type
_entity.pdbx_description
1 polymer ?
#
loop_
_entity_poly.entity_id
_entity_poly.type
_entity_poly.pdbx_seq_one_letter_code
_entity_poly.pdbx_strand_id
1 'polypeptide(L)'
;MKKIIYLVLAVSFIFTACKKEEGCTDQIATNYNGDAEDDDGSCIFGIVGVWTPYEMTVEANVIVTIAGATIQSFDTSYTQTALEAGIEGNIEFTNSGTIITTNEMGALETDNYTTSGNTVTITNSDDGETDVATYTVTKTNLSFTISDTDIENEMGMTTTSTYDMTINSTRQ
;
A
#
# COMPACT_ATOMS: atom_id res chain seq x y z
N MET A 1 -24.10 -52.64 29.96
CA MET A 1 -24.50 -51.94 28.71
C MET A 1 -24.72 -50.45 28.94
N LYS A 2 -25.54 -50.00 29.90
CA LYS A 2 -25.73 -48.56 30.22
C LYS A 2 -24.43 -47.82 30.62
N LYS A 3 -23.55 -48.45 31.41
CA LYS A 3 -22.25 -47.86 31.81
C LYS A 3 -21.28 -47.61 30.65
N ILE A 4 -21.36 -48.42 29.60
CA ILE A 4 -20.54 -48.25 28.38
C ILE A 4 -21.12 -47.14 27.51
N ILE A 5 -22.45 -47.00 27.46
CA ILE A 5 -23.13 -45.90 26.76
C ILE A 5 -22.77 -44.53 27.37
N TYR A 6 -22.75 -44.41 28.71
CA TYR A 6 -22.32 -43.17 29.37
C TYR A 6 -20.84 -42.85 29.13
N LEU A 7 -19.98 -43.86 29.00
CA LEU A 7 -18.56 -43.67 28.70
C LEU A 7 -18.36 -43.18 27.25
N VAL A 8 -19.09 -43.75 26.29
CA VAL A 8 -19.04 -43.33 24.87
C VAL A 8 -19.63 -41.93 24.70
N LEU A 9 -20.75 -41.60 25.37
CA LEU A 9 -21.32 -40.24 25.38
C LEU A 9 -20.36 -39.22 26.00
N ALA A 10 -19.72 -39.54 27.13
CA ALA A 10 -18.75 -38.65 27.75
C ALA A 10 -17.54 -38.40 26.84
N VAL A 11 -17.03 -39.44 26.17
CA VAL A 11 -15.93 -39.31 25.20
C VAL A 11 -16.33 -38.48 23.97
N SER A 12 -17.55 -38.64 23.45
CA SER A 12 -18.08 -37.80 22.36
C SER A 12 -18.26 -36.33 22.76
N PHE A 13 -18.60 -36.04 24.02
CA PHE A 13 -18.67 -34.65 24.53
C PHE A 13 -17.28 -34.03 24.75
N ILE A 14 -16.25 -34.83 25.06
CA ILE A 14 -14.88 -34.34 25.29
C ILE A 14 -14.18 -33.95 23.97
N PHE A 15 -14.43 -34.66 22.86
CA PHE A 15 -13.84 -34.34 21.56
C PHE A 15 -14.45 -33.13 20.84
N THR A 16 -15.56 -32.58 21.34
CA THR A 16 -16.23 -31.41 20.73
C THR A 16 -15.86 -30.10 21.45
N ALA A 17 -15.11 -30.16 22.55
CA ALA A 17 -14.85 -29.00 23.43
C ALA A 17 -13.57 -28.21 23.10
N CYS A 18 -12.87 -28.54 22.00
CA CYS A 18 -11.66 -27.84 21.57
C CYS A 18 -11.71 -27.62 20.06
N LYS A 19 -12.75 -26.91 19.57
CA LYS A 19 -12.67 -26.32 18.24
C LYS A 19 -12.10 -24.92 18.43
N LYS A 20 -10.87 -24.75 17.94
CA LYS A 20 -10.19 -23.47 17.95
C LYS A 20 -10.88 -22.56 16.92
N GLU A 21 -11.23 -21.33 17.32
CA GLU A 21 -11.79 -20.38 16.37
C GLU A 21 -10.66 -19.87 15.46
N GLU A 22 -10.89 -19.97 14.15
CA GLU A 22 -9.94 -19.59 13.10
C GLU A 22 -10.32 -18.21 12.54
N GLY A 23 -9.32 -17.39 12.26
CA GLY A 23 -9.49 -16.07 11.67
C GLY A 23 -8.21 -15.24 11.78
N CYS A 24 -8.18 -14.05 11.21
CA CYS A 24 -6.99 -13.20 11.31
C CYS A 24 -6.69 -12.83 12.77
N THR A 25 -5.55 -13.28 13.29
CA THR A 25 -5.11 -12.96 14.67
C THR A 25 -4.27 -11.69 14.76
N ASP A 26 -3.97 -11.06 13.63
CA ASP A 26 -3.13 -9.86 13.57
C ASP A 26 -3.93 -8.58 13.85
N GLN A 27 -3.59 -7.88 14.94
CA GLN A 27 -4.30 -6.68 15.40
C GLN A 27 -4.18 -5.48 14.46
N ILE A 28 -3.20 -5.46 13.55
CA ILE A 28 -3.05 -4.39 12.57
C ILE A 28 -3.83 -4.67 11.27
N ALA A 29 -4.40 -5.86 11.12
CA ALA A 29 -5.24 -6.19 9.98
C ALA A 29 -6.65 -5.57 10.13
N THR A 30 -7.24 -5.14 9.02
CA THR A 30 -8.58 -4.54 8.98
C THR A 30 -9.69 -5.54 9.32
N ASN A 31 -9.41 -6.84 9.21
CA ASN A 31 -10.30 -7.94 9.52
C ASN A 31 -9.84 -8.75 10.74
N TYR A 32 -9.11 -8.13 11.68
CA TYR A 32 -8.74 -8.74 12.94
C TYR A 32 -9.95 -9.36 13.66
N ASN A 33 -9.81 -10.63 14.06
CA ASN A 33 -10.79 -11.33 14.89
C ASN A 33 -10.20 -11.58 16.28
N GLY A 34 -10.67 -10.85 17.28
CA GLY A 34 -10.21 -11.01 18.66
C GLY A 34 -10.60 -12.34 19.33
N ASP A 35 -11.58 -13.05 18.76
CA ASP A 35 -11.98 -14.37 19.22
C ASP A 35 -11.22 -15.49 18.50
N ALA A 36 -10.51 -15.18 17.41
CA ALA A 36 -9.67 -16.16 16.72
C ALA A 36 -8.44 -16.49 17.58
N GLU A 37 -8.22 -17.78 17.78
CA GLU A 37 -7.04 -18.26 18.49
C GLU A 37 -5.99 -18.81 17.49
N ASP A 38 -6.39 -19.16 16.26
CA ASP A 38 -5.54 -19.63 15.15
C ASP A 38 -5.67 -18.70 13.94
N ASP A 39 -4.52 -18.30 13.38
CA ASP A 39 -4.47 -17.54 12.13
C ASP A 39 -4.83 -18.44 10.95
N ASP A 40 -5.86 -18.03 10.19
CA ASP A 40 -6.29 -18.72 8.97
C ASP A 40 -5.61 -18.18 7.70
N GLY A 41 -4.73 -17.17 7.84
CA GLY A 41 -4.04 -16.51 6.73
C GLY A 41 -4.92 -15.56 5.94
N SER A 42 -6.11 -15.21 6.43
CA SER A 42 -7.04 -14.29 5.76
C SER A 42 -6.78 -12.81 6.04
N CYS A 43 -5.73 -12.46 6.79
CA CYS A 43 -5.43 -11.08 7.18
C CYS A 43 -5.35 -10.11 5.99
N ILE A 44 -6.13 -9.04 6.06
CA ILE A 44 -6.16 -7.94 5.10
C ILE A 44 -5.50 -6.72 5.77
N PHE A 45 -4.46 -6.19 5.16
CA PHE A 45 -3.72 -5.04 5.70
C PHE A 45 -4.12 -3.76 4.97
N GLY A 46 -4.25 -2.67 5.73
CA GLY A 46 -4.48 -1.32 5.20
C GLY A 46 -3.25 -0.45 5.33
N ILE A 47 -3.30 0.73 4.69
CA ILE A 47 -2.20 1.71 4.73
C ILE A 47 -2.11 2.46 6.06
N VAL A 48 -3.12 2.39 6.93
CA VAL A 48 -3.11 3.05 8.23
C VAL A 48 -1.92 2.55 9.05
N GLY A 49 -1.15 3.47 9.61
CA GLY A 49 0.07 3.20 10.37
C GLY A 49 1.19 4.16 10.02
N VAL A 50 2.33 3.97 10.68
CA VAL A 50 3.56 4.75 10.47
C VAL A 50 4.49 3.97 9.56
N TRP A 51 4.98 4.65 8.52
CA TRP A 51 5.82 4.10 7.47
C TRP A 51 7.10 4.90 7.34
N THR A 52 8.21 4.20 7.21
CA THR A 52 9.52 4.80 6.96
C THR A 52 9.93 4.49 5.53
N PRO A 53 9.96 5.50 4.63
CA PRO A 53 10.51 5.37 3.29
C PRO A 53 11.96 4.93 3.34
N TYR A 54 12.36 4.01 2.45
CA TYR A 54 13.74 3.56 2.37
C TYR A 54 14.31 3.59 0.95
N GLU A 55 13.47 3.52 -0.07
CA GLU A 55 13.89 3.46 -1.47
C GLU A 55 12.89 4.18 -2.36
N MET A 56 13.41 4.84 -3.39
CA MET A 56 12.64 5.41 -4.49
C MET A 56 13.17 4.87 -5.82
N THR A 57 12.26 4.47 -6.70
CA THR A 57 12.55 4.07 -8.07
C THR A 57 11.79 4.97 -9.03
N VAL A 58 12.46 5.47 -10.06
CA VAL A 58 11.85 6.22 -11.17
C VAL A 58 12.00 5.40 -12.43
N GLU A 59 10.88 5.09 -13.08
CA GLU A 59 10.82 4.42 -14.36
C GLU A 59 10.24 5.39 -15.39
N ALA A 60 10.88 5.50 -16.55
CA ALA A 60 10.38 6.34 -17.63
C ALA A 60 10.35 5.58 -18.95
N ASN A 61 9.22 5.67 -19.64
CA ASN A 61 9.01 5.13 -20.97
C ASN A 61 8.71 6.28 -21.93
N VAL A 62 9.53 6.43 -22.98
CA VAL A 62 9.34 7.46 -24.01
C VAL A 62 9.12 6.79 -25.35
N ILE A 63 7.97 7.07 -25.97
CA ILE A 63 7.58 6.55 -27.27
C ILE A 63 7.45 7.71 -28.25
N VAL A 64 8.14 7.62 -29.37
CA VAL A 64 8.02 8.59 -30.46
C VAL A 64 7.31 7.93 -31.64
N THR A 65 6.25 8.55 -32.13
CA THR A 65 5.46 8.08 -33.27
C THR A 65 5.38 9.13 -34.37
N ILE A 66 5.31 8.69 -35.64
CA ILE A 66 5.01 9.55 -36.79
C ILE A 66 3.89 8.86 -37.58
N ALA A 67 2.80 9.59 -37.86
CA ALA A 67 1.63 9.05 -38.54
C ALA A 67 1.09 7.73 -37.93
N GLY A 68 1.19 7.59 -36.60
CA GLY A 68 0.76 6.41 -35.85
C GLY A 68 1.74 5.22 -35.86
N ALA A 69 2.88 5.32 -36.54
CA ALA A 69 3.94 4.31 -36.48
C ALA A 69 4.98 4.70 -35.43
N THR A 70 5.29 3.80 -34.49
CA THR A 70 6.40 3.97 -33.55
C THR A 70 7.72 3.93 -34.29
N ILE A 71 8.50 5.00 -34.15
CA ILE A 71 9.84 5.12 -34.73
C ILE A 71 10.93 4.98 -33.68
N GLN A 72 10.61 5.23 -32.41
CA GLN A 72 11.54 5.14 -31.30
C GLN A 72 10.81 4.78 -30.01
N SER A 73 11.46 3.98 -29.16
CA SER A 73 11.02 3.65 -27.82
C SER A 73 12.25 3.60 -26.93
N PHE A 74 12.16 4.22 -25.76
CA PHE A 74 13.21 4.22 -24.76
C PHE A 74 12.62 3.91 -23.40
N ASP A 75 13.28 3.00 -22.69
CA ASP A 75 12.98 2.69 -21.31
C ASP A 75 14.21 3.03 -20.47
N THR A 76 14.00 3.70 -19.35
CA THR A 76 15.03 3.93 -18.35
C THR A 76 14.46 3.71 -16.97
N SER A 77 15.29 3.23 -16.07
CA SER A 77 14.95 3.03 -14.67
C SER A 77 16.14 3.40 -13.80
N TYR A 78 15.89 4.11 -12.71
CA TYR A 78 16.89 4.45 -11.72
C TYR A 78 16.31 4.28 -10.31
N THR A 79 17.12 3.70 -9.42
CA THR A 79 16.77 3.47 -8.02
C THR A 79 17.82 4.13 -7.12
N GLN A 80 17.34 4.76 -6.05
CA GLN A 80 18.14 5.43 -5.03
C GLN A 80 17.51 5.24 -3.66
N THR A 81 18.28 5.53 -2.60
CA THR A 81 17.70 5.53 -1.25
C THR A 81 16.72 6.69 -1.08
N ALA A 82 15.73 6.54 -0.20
CA ALA A 82 14.79 7.62 0.13
C ALA A 82 15.53 8.89 0.58
N LEU A 83 16.60 8.73 1.37
CA LEU A 83 17.44 9.83 1.82
C LEU A 83 18.11 10.58 0.65
N GLU A 84 18.70 9.86 -0.32
CA GLU A 84 19.29 10.48 -1.52
C GLU A 84 18.24 11.18 -2.40
N ALA A 85 16.99 10.75 -2.32
CA ALA A 85 15.86 11.36 -3.01
C ALA A 85 15.32 12.62 -2.30
N GLY A 86 15.85 12.98 -1.13
CA GLY A 86 15.29 14.04 -0.28
C GLY A 86 13.98 13.64 0.40
N ILE A 87 13.65 12.35 0.42
CA ILE A 87 12.50 11.81 1.15
C ILE A 87 12.97 11.43 2.55
N GLU A 88 12.80 12.38 3.47
CA GLU A 88 13.13 12.21 4.88
C GLU A 88 11.88 12.02 5.75
N GLY A 89 12.09 11.53 6.96
CA GLY A 89 11.01 11.40 7.96
C GLY A 89 10.11 10.19 7.76
N ASN A 90 9.02 10.17 8.53
CA ASN A 90 8.01 9.12 8.48
C ASN A 90 6.73 9.67 7.85
N ILE A 91 5.97 8.75 7.26
CA ILE A 91 4.62 9.00 6.74
C ILE A 91 3.65 8.24 7.63
N GLU A 92 2.73 8.94 8.28
CA GLU A 92 1.67 8.34 9.07
C GLU A 92 0.31 8.52 8.39
N PHE A 93 -0.37 7.41 8.09
CA PHE A 93 -1.77 7.42 7.68
C PHE A 93 -2.63 7.12 8.91
N THR A 94 -3.48 8.06 9.32
CA THR A 94 -4.36 7.88 10.47
C THR A 94 -5.70 7.26 10.05
N ASN A 95 -6.41 6.62 10.99
CA ASN A 95 -7.78 6.14 10.77
C ASN A 95 -8.80 7.28 10.51
N SER A 96 -8.45 8.54 10.78
CA SER A 96 -9.35 9.68 10.54
C SER A 96 -9.27 10.24 9.12
N GLY A 97 -8.45 9.64 8.24
CA GLY A 97 -8.23 10.17 6.89
C GLY A 97 -7.23 11.32 6.85
N THR A 98 -6.30 11.39 7.81
CA THR A 98 -5.22 12.39 7.85
C THR A 98 -3.90 11.71 7.54
N ILE A 99 -3.10 12.32 6.66
CA ILE A 99 -1.71 11.93 6.44
C ILE A 99 -0.83 12.94 7.17
N ILE A 100 0.17 12.44 7.89
CA ILE A 100 1.14 13.24 8.62
C ILE A 100 2.52 12.91 8.06
N THR A 101 3.21 13.92 7.54
CA THR A 101 4.60 13.81 7.07
C THR A 101 5.51 14.62 7.97
N THR A 102 6.79 14.27 8.01
CA THR A 102 7.80 15.06 8.71
C THR A 102 8.71 15.66 7.66
N ASN A 103 8.80 16.99 7.57
CA ASN A 103 9.70 17.64 6.63
C ASN A 103 11.17 17.58 7.09
N GLU A 104 12.10 18.02 6.23
CA GLU A 104 13.56 18.01 6.47
C GLU A 104 13.97 18.76 7.75
N MET A 105 13.13 19.69 8.25
CA MET A 105 13.39 20.42 9.50
C MET A 105 12.81 19.73 10.75
N GLY A 106 12.18 18.56 10.59
CA GLY A 106 11.51 17.84 11.67
C GLY A 106 10.13 18.41 12.04
N ALA A 107 9.58 19.33 11.23
CA ALA A 107 8.23 19.84 11.44
C ALA A 107 7.21 18.88 10.83
N LEU A 108 6.08 18.71 11.51
CA LEU A 108 4.98 17.89 11.04
C LEU A 108 4.11 18.68 10.07
N GLU A 109 3.86 18.12 8.91
CA GLU A 109 2.90 18.61 7.91
C GLU A 109 1.71 17.65 7.86
N THR A 110 0.52 18.19 7.66
CA THR A 110 -0.73 17.42 7.74
C THR A 110 -1.63 17.68 6.55
N ASP A 111 -1.95 16.64 5.82
CA ASP A 111 -2.89 16.66 4.71
C ASP A 111 -4.03 15.66 4.94
N ASN A 112 -5.03 15.69 4.07
CA ASN A 112 -6.12 14.73 4.10
C ASN A 112 -5.87 13.64 3.06
N TYR A 113 -6.37 12.44 3.30
CA TYR A 113 -6.34 11.38 2.30
C TYR A 113 -7.64 10.58 2.27
N THR A 114 -7.94 10.03 1.10
CA THR A 114 -8.98 9.04 0.90
C THR A 114 -8.43 7.84 0.13
N THR A 115 -9.04 6.67 0.32
CA THR A 115 -8.66 5.46 -0.41
C THR A 115 -9.84 4.89 -1.17
N SER A 116 -9.58 4.37 -2.37
CA SER A 116 -10.55 3.65 -3.19
C SER A 116 -9.85 2.53 -3.93
N GLY A 117 -10.11 1.28 -3.53
CA GLY A 117 -9.37 0.13 -4.05
C GLY A 117 -7.87 0.22 -3.73
N ASN A 118 -7.03 0.24 -4.77
CA ASN A 118 -5.58 0.38 -4.68
C ASN A 118 -5.10 1.82 -4.94
N THR A 119 -5.99 2.80 -4.87
CA THR A 119 -5.66 4.21 -5.09
C THR A 119 -5.79 4.98 -3.80
N VAL A 120 -4.82 5.86 -3.55
CA VAL A 120 -4.88 6.89 -2.52
C VAL A 120 -4.95 8.25 -3.20
N THR A 121 -5.82 9.12 -2.71
CA THR A 121 -5.87 10.53 -3.10
C THR A 121 -5.49 11.35 -1.89
N ILE A 122 -4.41 12.09 -1.98
CA ILE A 122 -3.94 13.04 -0.97
C ILE A 122 -4.48 14.41 -1.37
N THR A 123 -4.99 15.17 -0.41
CA THR A 123 -5.53 16.51 -0.62
C THR A 123 -4.81 17.46 0.30
N ASN A 124 -4.05 18.38 -0.30
CA ASN A 124 -3.30 19.40 0.41
C ASN A 124 -4.27 20.26 1.25
N SER A 125 -3.95 20.45 2.52
CA SER A 125 -4.84 21.17 3.44
C SER A 125 -4.87 22.69 3.23
N ASP A 126 -3.84 23.26 2.60
CA ASP A 126 -3.67 24.70 2.43
C ASP A 126 -4.37 25.23 1.17
N ASP A 127 -4.25 24.52 0.04
CA ASP A 127 -4.80 24.94 -1.26
C ASP A 127 -5.90 24.01 -1.82
N GLY A 128 -6.06 22.81 -1.26
CA GLY A 128 -7.04 21.83 -1.70
C GLY A 128 -6.67 21.07 -2.97
N GLU A 129 -5.45 21.23 -3.48
CA GLU A 129 -4.96 20.47 -4.62
C GLU A 129 -4.83 18.99 -4.26
N THR A 130 -4.99 18.12 -5.26
CA THR A 130 -5.04 16.68 -5.05
C THR A 130 -3.99 15.94 -5.84
N ASP A 131 -3.24 15.10 -5.14
CA ASP A 131 -2.32 14.13 -5.73
C ASP A 131 -2.90 12.73 -5.64
N VAL A 132 -2.72 11.95 -6.70
CA VAL A 132 -3.24 10.59 -6.79
C VAL A 132 -2.08 9.61 -6.99
N ALA A 133 -2.03 8.59 -6.13
CA ALA A 133 -1.06 7.51 -6.24
C ALA A 133 -1.78 6.15 -6.19
N THR A 134 -1.22 5.17 -6.87
CA THR A 134 -1.59 3.77 -6.62
C THR A 134 -0.74 3.20 -5.49
N TYR A 135 -1.21 2.17 -4.80
CA TYR A 135 -0.44 1.53 -3.75
C TYR A 135 -0.65 0.03 -3.65
N THR A 136 0.38 -0.63 -3.13
CA THR A 136 0.32 -1.99 -2.61
C THR A 136 0.75 -2.00 -1.15
N VAL A 137 0.07 -2.80 -0.35
CA VAL A 137 0.34 -2.87 1.09
C VAL A 137 0.35 -4.32 1.55
N THR A 138 1.28 -4.61 2.44
CA THR A 138 1.38 -5.86 3.18
C THR A 138 1.46 -5.54 4.67
N LYS A 139 1.68 -6.57 5.49
CA LYS A 139 1.95 -6.39 6.91
C LYS A 139 3.10 -5.41 7.17
N THR A 140 4.20 -5.52 6.40
CA THR A 140 5.45 -4.81 6.69
C THR A 140 5.83 -3.78 5.64
N ASN A 141 5.33 -3.90 4.41
CA ASN A 141 5.76 -3.07 3.29
C ASN A 141 4.58 -2.30 2.71
N LEU A 142 4.86 -1.05 2.30
CA LEU A 142 3.97 -0.19 1.55
C LEU A 142 4.75 0.38 0.37
N SER A 143 4.17 0.27 -0.81
CA SER A 143 4.74 0.79 -2.05
C SER A 143 3.71 1.70 -2.69
N PHE A 144 4.05 2.97 -2.89
CA PHE A 144 3.22 3.94 -3.58
C PHE A 144 3.82 4.26 -4.94
N THR A 145 3.00 4.31 -5.98
CA THR A 145 3.42 4.70 -7.32
C THR A 145 2.59 5.86 -7.81
N ILE A 146 3.27 6.97 -8.11
CA ILE A 146 2.71 8.13 -8.82
C ILE A 146 3.06 7.98 -10.28
N SER A 147 2.05 8.03 -11.14
CA SER A 147 2.20 7.88 -12.59
C SER A 147 1.78 9.16 -13.28
N ASP A 148 2.63 9.66 -14.17
CA ASP A 148 2.30 10.80 -15.04
C ASP A 148 2.55 10.44 -16.51
N THR A 149 1.82 11.08 -17.42
CA THR A 149 1.99 10.90 -18.86
C THR A 149 1.90 12.24 -19.56
N ASP A 150 3.01 12.63 -20.18
CA ASP A 150 3.09 13.81 -21.02
C ASP A 150 3.04 13.42 -22.50
N ILE A 151 2.33 14.23 -23.30
CA ILE A 151 2.16 14.00 -24.74
C ILE A 151 2.44 15.31 -25.49
N GLU A 152 3.59 15.34 -26.16
CA GLU A 152 4.00 16.45 -27.00
C GLU A 152 3.79 16.13 -28.49
N ASN A 153 3.33 17.12 -29.26
CA ASN A 153 3.14 16.99 -30.70
C ASN A 153 3.91 18.10 -31.44
N GLU A 154 4.91 17.71 -32.23
CA GLU A 154 5.73 18.65 -32.98
C GLU A 154 5.99 18.14 -34.41
N MET A 155 5.74 18.98 -35.42
CA MET A 155 5.99 18.66 -36.84
C MET A 155 5.42 17.31 -37.34
N GLY A 156 4.28 16.85 -36.79
CA GLY A 156 3.64 15.58 -37.17
C GLY A 156 4.23 14.34 -36.48
N MET A 157 5.12 14.56 -35.52
CA MET A 157 5.65 13.60 -34.58
C MET A 157 4.91 13.75 -33.25
N THR A 158 4.57 12.62 -32.61
CA THR A 158 4.00 12.56 -31.27
C THR A 158 5.00 11.87 -30.36
N THR A 159 5.41 12.56 -29.30
CA THR A 159 6.23 12.01 -28.22
C THR A 159 5.33 11.78 -27.01
N THR A 160 5.26 10.54 -26.52
CA THR A 160 4.56 10.17 -25.30
C THR A 160 5.58 9.76 -24.26
N SER A 161 5.65 10.48 -23.16
CA SER A 161 6.56 10.23 -22.04
C SER A 161 5.74 9.81 -20.83
N THR A 162 5.90 8.58 -20.38
CA THR A 162 5.28 8.06 -19.15
C THR A 162 6.33 7.99 -18.06
N TYR A 163 5.99 8.44 -16.84
CA TYR A 163 6.86 8.43 -15.68
C TYR A 163 6.15 7.75 -14.52
N ASP A 164 6.77 6.72 -13.95
CA ASP A 164 6.33 6.07 -12.72
C ASP A 164 7.36 6.32 -11.62
N MET A 165 6.95 7.02 -10.57
CA MET A 165 7.75 7.19 -9.35
C MET A 165 7.20 6.29 -8.27
N THR A 166 7.99 5.30 -7.86
CA THR A 166 7.63 4.33 -6.83
C THR A 166 8.44 4.57 -5.55
N ILE A 167 7.77 4.76 -4.42
CA ILE A 167 8.37 4.90 -3.09
C ILE A 167 8.05 3.67 -2.26
N ASN A 168 9.09 2.96 -1.82
CA ASN A 168 8.97 1.81 -0.95
C ASN A 168 9.25 2.20 0.50
N SER A 169 8.36 1.77 1.40
CA SER A 169 8.39 2.07 2.82
C SER A 169 8.20 0.81 3.66
N THR A 170 8.77 0.82 4.87
CA THR A 170 8.59 -0.24 5.88
C THR A 170 7.74 0.26 7.04
N ARG A 171 6.84 -0.58 7.53
CA ARG A 171 6.01 -0.29 8.71
C ARG A 171 6.86 -0.29 9.98
N GLN A 172 6.59 0.64 10.89
CA GLN A 172 7.17 0.65 12.25
C GLN A 172 6.49 -0.31 13.21
#